data_AF-A0A3C0IT41-F1
#
_entry.id   AF-A0A3C0IT41-F1
#
_cell.length_a   1.000
_cell.length_b   1.000
_cell.length_c   1.000
_cell.angle_alpha   90.00
_cell.angle_beta   90.00
_cell.angle_gamma   90.00
#
_symmetry.space_group_name_H-M   'P 1'
#
loop_
_entity.id
_entity.type
_entity.pdbx_description
1 polymer ?
#
loop_
_entity_poly.entity_id
_entity_poly.type
_entity_poly.pdbx_seq_one_letter_code
_entity_poly.pdbx_strand_id
1 'polypeptide(L)' 'TKFIKTNQSTSITLRPAVKKGQEVKKGDFLTEGYATKDGELALGRNLQVAFMPWKGYN' A
#
# COMPACT_ATOMS: atom_id res chain seq x y z
N THR A 1 -7.80 15.32 3.17
CA THR A 1 -6.65 15.46 4.09
C THR A 1 -5.54 14.56 3.61
N LYS A 2 -4.34 15.08 3.34
CA LYS A 2 -3.18 14.30 2.88
C LYS A 2 -2.02 14.49 3.85
N PHE A 3 -1.19 13.46 4.02
CA PHE A 3 0.04 13.47 4.82
C PHE A 3 -0.16 13.71 6.33
N ILE A 4 -1.10 13.00 6.96
CA ILE A 4 -1.35 13.11 8.41
C ILE A 4 -0.31 12.27 9.16
N LYS A 5 0.26 12.80 10.24
CA LYS A 5 1.20 12.07 11.09
C LYS A 5 0.47 11.02 11.97
N THR A 6 1.04 9.83 12.10
CA THR A 6 0.57 8.78 13.04
C THR A 6 1.26 8.89 14.41
N ASN A 7 0.78 8.12 15.38
CA ASN A 7 1.41 7.98 16.69
C ASN A 7 2.86 7.47 16.60
N GLN A 8 3.15 6.61 15.63
CA GLN A 8 4.49 6.07 15.36
C GLN A 8 5.31 6.96 14.41
N SER A 9 4.90 8.21 14.22
CA SER A 9 5.59 9.18 13.35
C SER A 9 5.73 8.74 11.88
N THR A 10 4.82 7.89 11.40
CA THR A 10 4.65 7.58 9.97
C THR A 10 3.59 8.49 9.34
N SER A 11 3.41 8.40 8.02
CA SER A 11 2.47 9.25 7.27
C SER A 11 1.27 8.45 6.77
N ILE A 12 0.06 8.94 7.10
CA ILE A 12 -1.20 8.51 6.49
C ILE A 12 -1.43 9.36 5.24
N THR A 13 -1.43 8.69 4.09
CA THR A 13 -1.81 9.29 2.82
C THR A 13 -2.91 8.46 2.19
N LEU A 14 -4.07 9.09 1.94
CA LEU A 14 -5.18 8.48 1.22
C LEU A 14 -5.15 8.92 -0.24
N ARG A 15 -5.45 7.98 -1.14
CA ARG A 15 -5.59 8.19 -2.59
C ARG A 15 -6.95 7.65 -3.04
N PRO A 16 -7.63 8.29 -4.00
CA PRO A 16 -8.84 7.70 -4.60
C PRO A 16 -8.51 6.36 -5.25
N ALA A 17 -9.29 5.32 -4.93
CA ALA A 17 -9.19 4.01 -5.57
C ALA A 17 -10.11 3.89 -6.79
N VAL A 18 -11.13 4.76 -6.88
CA VAL A 18 -12.13 4.76 -7.94
C VAL A 18 -11.87 5.82 -8.99
N LYS A 19 -12.38 5.59 -10.21
CA LYS A 19 -12.36 6.54 -11.32
C LYS A 19 -13.72 7.19 -11.53
N LYS A 20 -13.74 8.38 -12.15
CA LYS A 20 -15.00 9.04 -12.52
C LYS A 20 -15.79 8.13 -13.46
N GLY A 21 -17.09 7.96 -13.19
CA GLY A 21 -17.98 7.11 -13.99
C GLY A 21 -17.95 5.61 -13.62
N GLN A 22 -17.16 5.22 -12.61
CA GLN A 22 -17.18 3.85 -12.09
C GLN A 22 -18.46 3.61 -11.28
N GLU A 23 -19.21 2.55 -11.62
CA GLU A 23 -20.31 2.08 -10.79
C GLU A 23 -19.76 1.45 -9.49
N VAL A 24 -20.36 1.81 -8.37
CA VAL A 24 -19.97 1.31 -7.04
C VAL A 24 -21.19 0.77 -6.32
N LYS A 25 -20.99 -0.26 -5.51
CA LYS A 25 -22.01 -0.88 -4.67
C LYS A 25 -21.73 -0.59 -3.20
N LYS A 26 -22.76 -0.79 -2.37
CA LYS A 26 -22.60 -0.69 -0.92
C LYS A 26 -21.58 -1.72 -0.45
N GLY A 27 -20.51 -1.25 0.18
CA GLY A 27 -19.40 -2.08 0.66
C GLY A 27 -18.10 -1.91 -0.12
N ASP A 28 -18.15 -1.27 -1.30
CA ASP A 28 -16.94 -1.01 -2.08
C ASP A 28 -16.09 0.08 -1.42
N PHE A 29 -14.76 -0.12 -1.44
CA PHE A 29 -13.82 0.88 -0.95
C PHE A 29 -13.63 1.98 -2.01
N LEU A 30 -13.67 3.24 -1.56
CA LEU A 30 -13.55 4.41 -2.46
C LEU A 30 -12.14 5.02 -2.42
N THR A 31 -11.42 4.76 -1.35
CA THR A 31 -10.07 5.28 -1.11
C THR A 31 -9.18 4.17 -0.59
N GLU A 32 -7.91 4.26 -0.96
CA GLU A 32 -6.85 3.37 -0.48
C GLU A 32 -5.77 4.20 0.23
N GLY A 33 -5.01 3.55 1.09
CA GLY A 33 -3.94 4.15 1.86
C GLY A 33 -3.49 3.21 2.97
N TYR A 34 -2.73 3.73 3.94
CA TYR A 34 -2.32 2.98 5.14
C TYR A 34 -1.83 1.55 4.85
N ALA A 35 -0.81 1.43 4.01
CA ALA A 35 -0.24 0.15 3.56
C ALA A 35 -1.27 -0.82 2.93
N THR A 36 -2.26 -0.28 2.21
CA THR A 36 -3.24 -1.05 1.42
C THR A 36 -3.05 -0.73 -0.05
N LYS A 37 -3.26 -1.71 -0.92
CA LYS A 37 -3.31 -1.56 -2.37
C LYS A 37 -4.41 -2.47 -2.92
N ASP A 38 -5.25 -1.94 -3.81
CA ASP A 38 -6.31 -2.73 -4.48
C ASP A 38 -7.27 -3.44 -3.50
N GLY A 39 -7.46 -2.86 -2.30
CA GLY A 39 -8.32 -3.43 -1.25
C GLY A 39 -7.63 -4.46 -0.34
N GLU A 40 -6.35 -4.76 -0.59
CA GLU A 40 -5.58 -5.74 0.17
C GLU A 40 -4.43 -5.10 0.97
N LEU A 41 -4.08 -5.72 2.10
CA LEU A 41 -2.96 -5.30 2.92
C LEU A 41 -1.64 -5.54 2.18
N ALA A 42 -0.89 -4.48 1.93
CA ALA A 42 0.36 -4.45 1.17
C ALA A 42 1.48 -3.78 2.00
N LEU A 43 2.08 -4.56 2.91
CA LEU A 43 3.13 -4.07 3.83
C LEU A 43 4.51 -3.92 3.19
N GLY A 44 4.75 -4.60 2.08
CA GLY A 44 6.09 -4.78 1.53
C GLY A 44 6.16 -4.71 0.01
N ARG A 45 7.22 -5.28 -0.54
CA ARG A 45 7.46 -5.34 -1.98
C ARG A 45 7.94 -6.73 -2.38
N ASN A 46 7.61 -7.11 -3.60
CA ASN A 46 8.14 -8.33 -4.20
C ASN A 46 9.60 -8.09 -4.61
N LEU A 47 10.47 -9.03 -4.25
CA LEU A 47 11.89 -9.03 -4.58
C LEU A 47 12.22 -10.29 -5.37
N GLN A 48 13.12 -10.19 -6.33
CA GLN A 48 13.73 -11.37 -6.95
C GLN A 48 14.89 -11.81 -6.07
N VAL A 49 14.87 -13.07 -5.64
CA VAL A 49 15.81 -13.61 -4.66
C VAL A 49 16.60 -14.75 -5.28
N ALA A 50 17.92 -14.77 -5.03
CA ALA A 50 18.79 -15.88 -5.35
C ALA A 50 19.40 -16.45 -4.05
N PHE A 51 19.34 -17.77 -3.90
CA PHE A 51 19.90 -18.48 -2.76
C PHE A 51 21.31 -18.98 -3.10
N MET A 52 22.31 -18.09 -2.97
CA MET A 52 23.71 -18.45 -3.19
C MET A 52 24.62 -17.58 -2.33
N PRO A 53 25.76 -18.11 -1.85
CA PRO A 53 26.74 -17.29 -1.14
C PRO A 53 27.37 -16.26 -2.07
N TRP A 54 27.48 -15.02 -1.61
CA TRP A 54 28.07 -13.91 -2.35
C TRP A 54 29.21 -13.29 -1.54
N LYS A 55 30.41 -13.87 -1.68
CA LYS A 55 31.66 -13.34 -1.11
C LYS A 55 31.57 -12.99 0.40
N GLY A 56 30.70 -13.66 1.16
CA GLY A 56 30.51 -13.45 2.60
C GLY A 56 29.65 -12.25 3.00
N TYR A 57 28.94 -11.61 2.06
CA TYR A 57 28.07 -10.46 2.36
C TYR A 57 26.62 -10.83 2.68
N ASN A 58 26.24 -12.09 2.48
CA ASN A 58 24.90 -12.62 2.74
C ASN A 58 24.96 -13.96 3.50
#